data_AF-A0A928I479-F1
#
_entry.id   AF-A0A928I479-F1
#
_cell.length_a   1.000
_cell.length_b   1.000
_cell.length_c   1.000
_cell.angle_alpha   90.00
_cell.angle_beta   90.00
_cell.angle_gamma   90.00
#
_symmetry.space_group_name_H-M   'P 1'
#
loop_
_entity.id
_entity.type
_entity.pdbx_description
1 polymer ?
#
loop_
_entity_poly.entity_id
_entity_poly.type
_entity_poly.pdbx_seq_one_letter_code
_entity_poly.pdbx_strand_id
1 'polypeptide(L)'
;MAHFAFIRATELRRLSVTSVPATRISDDKSRKKMKQQNRLIRNDIILAALAVVISLGIYFVLALFGRDGGNIASVELDGHEILTFSLDKDGVYMIEQCDYSIRVKDGNVTVIETKCKDKVCTTMHLDRNGGEIICLPNRLVIRCKTQKQTAVDVTAG
;
A
#
# COMPACT_ATOMS: atom_id res chain seq x y z
N MET A 1 -73.44 62.97 -20.85
CA MET A 1 -74.59 62.31 -20.19
C MET A 1 -74.24 62.10 -18.73
N ALA A 2 -75.12 62.49 -17.81
CA ALA A 2 -74.84 62.63 -16.38
C ALA A 2 -75.24 61.38 -15.55
N HIS A 3 -75.16 61.51 -14.21
CA HIS A 3 -75.46 60.55 -13.13
C HIS A 3 -74.27 59.66 -12.70
N PHE A 4 -73.65 59.77 -11.52
CA PHE A 4 -74.08 60.15 -10.15
C PHE A 4 -74.91 59.05 -9.44
N ALA A 5 -74.22 58.12 -8.76
CA ALA A 5 -74.68 57.40 -7.56
C ALA A 5 -73.45 56.80 -6.82
N PHE A 6 -73.06 57.26 -5.61
CA PHE A 6 -73.61 56.94 -4.27
C PHE A 6 -73.24 55.51 -3.79
N ILE A 7 -72.08 55.32 -3.14
CA ILE A 7 -71.87 55.28 -1.66
C ILE A 7 -72.30 53.95 -0.97
N ARG A 8 -71.30 53.10 -0.63
CA ARG A 8 -70.88 52.64 0.73
C ARG A 8 -69.75 51.59 0.56
N ALA A 9 -68.56 51.79 1.15
CA ALA A 9 -68.15 51.28 2.47
C ALA A 9 -68.45 49.77 2.60
N THR A 10 -67.49 48.87 2.36
CA THR A 10 -66.37 48.47 3.25
C THR A 10 -65.14 47.95 2.45
N GLU A 11 -63.92 47.73 2.96
CA GLU A 11 -63.27 48.05 4.26
C GLU A 11 -61.71 48.15 4.14
N LEU A 12 -61.05 48.62 5.21
CA LEU A 12 -59.62 48.56 5.58
C LEU A 12 -58.61 47.77 4.70
N ARG A 13 -57.63 48.49 4.11
CA ARG A 13 -56.22 48.20 4.44
C ARG A 13 -55.33 49.45 4.45
N ARG A 14 -54.74 49.68 5.63
CA ARG A 14 -53.86 50.79 6.02
C ARG A 14 -52.58 50.92 5.18
N LEU A 15 -52.18 52.18 4.98
CA LEU A 15 -50.80 52.71 4.99
C LEU A 15 -49.83 52.17 3.91
N SER A 16 -49.45 52.91 2.87
CA SER A 16 -48.67 54.16 2.80
C SER A 16 -47.15 54.00 3.00
N VAL A 17 -46.37 54.82 2.27
CA VAL A 17 -44.91 55.04 2.35
C VAL A 17 -44.03 54.07 1.52
N THR A 18 -43.96 54.34 0.22
CA THR A 18 -42.83 53.93 -0.64
C THR A 18 -41.74 55.01 -0.64
N SER A 19 -40.88 55.03 0.38
CA SER A 19 -39.64 55.83 0.38
C SER A 19 -38.67 55.41 1.49
N VAL A 20 -37.62 54.64 1.15
CA VAL A 20 -36.46 54.40 2.02
C VAL A 20 -35.18 54.45 1.17
N PRO A 21 -34.27 55.40 1.41
CA PRO A 21 -32.94 55.46 0.78
C PRO A 21 -31.84 54.86 1.69
N ALA A 22 -30.59 55.02 1.26
CA ALA A 22 -29.32 54.83 1.99
C ALA A 22 -28.64 53.43 1.93
N THR A 23 -27.70 53.34 1.00
CA THR A 23 -26.64 52.33 0.90
C THR A 23 -25.61 52.44 2.04
N ARG A 24 -25.55 51.46 2.95
CA ARG A 24 -24.45 51.30 3.94
C ARG A 24 -24.06 49.86 4.31
N ILE A 25 -24.56 48.85 3.61
CA ILE A 25 -24.38 47.43 3.98
C ILE A 25 -23.18 46.76 3.26
N SER A 26 -22.60 47.43 2.26
CA SER A 26 -21.62 46.84 1.34
C SER A 26 -20.20 46.65 1.92
N ASP A 27 -19.77 47.49 2.87
CA ASP A 27 -18.34 47.61 3.21
C ASP A 27 -17.80 46.62 4.26
N ASP A 28 -18.63 46.15 5.20
CA ASP A 28 -18.18 45.21 6.24
C ASP A 28 -17.90 43.80 5.68
N LYS A 29 -18.65 43.39 4.65
CA LYS A 29 -18.60 42.02 4.10
C LYS A 29 -17.27 41.69 3.40
N SER A 30 -16.60 42.69 2.81
CA SER A 30 -15.36 42.50 2.05
C SER A 30 -14.13 42.30 2.95
N ARG A 31 -14.03 43.02 4.08
CA ARG A 31 -12.87 42.92 4.99
C ARG A 31 -12.80 41.57 5.71
N LYS A 32 -13.95 40.94 6.00
CA LYS A 32 -14.00 39.62 6.66
C LYS A 32 -13.59 38.48 5.72
N LYS A 33 -14.00 38.53 4.44
CA LYS A 33 -13.64 37.51 3.43
C LYS A 33 -12.13 37.32 3.27
N MET A 34 -11.34 38.39 3.11
CA MET A 34 -9.87 38.27 2.96
C MET A 34 -9.19 37.63 4.18
N LYS A 35 -9.63 37.95 5.41
CA LYS A 35 -9.05 37.36 6.64
C LYS A 35 -9.44 35.89 6.82
N GLN A 36 -10.63 35.47 6.38
CA GLN A 36 -11.04 34.06 6.44
C GLN A 36 -10.37 33.22 5.34
N GLN A 37 -10.36 33.68 4.09
CA GLN A 37 -9.71 32.96 2.98
C GLN A 37 -8.23 32.69 3.29
N ASN A 38 -7.50 33.69 3.80
CA ASN A 38 -6.08 33.52 4.11
C ASN A 38 -5.80 32.58 5.30
N ARG A 39 -6.75 32.31 6.20
CA ARG A 39 -6.59 31.28 7.24
C ARG A 39 -6.88 29.88 6.70
N LEU A 40 -7.92 29.74 5.89
CA LEU A 40 -8.24 28.47 5.22
C LEU A 40 -7.08 28.04 4.33
N ILE A 41 -6.60 28.91 3.42
CA ILE A 41 -5.50 28.61 2.49
C ILE A 41 -4.19 28.26 3.25
N ARG A 42 -3.86 28.93 4.36
CA ARG A 42 -2.65 28.60 5.14
C ARG A 42 -2.76 27.26 5.85
N ASN A 43 -3.91 26.96 6.46
CA ASN A 43 -4.13 25.68 7.12
C ASN A 43 -4.19 24.54 6.10
N ASP A 44 -4.78 24.78 4.93
CA ASP A 44 -4.86 23.84 3.81
C ASP A 44 -3.46 23.55 3.22
N ILE A 45 -2.60 24.56 3.06
CA ILE A 45 -1.18 24.38 2.69
C ILE A 45 -0.43 23.54 3.74
N ILE A 46 -0.68 23.73 5.04
CA ILE A 46 -0.06 22.93 6.11
C ILE A 46 -0.55 21.47 6.05
N LEU A 47 -1.85 21.24 5.82
CA LEU A 47 -2.42 19.91 5.65
C LEU A 47 -1.89 19.20 4.40
N ALA A 48 -1.79 19.91 3.28
CA ALA A 48 -1.22 19.40 2.03
C ALA A 48 0.26 19.06 2.18
N ALA A 49 1.05 19.93 2.82
CA ALA A 49 2.46 19.65 3.10
C ALA A 49 2.65 18.42 4.00
N LEU A 50 1.84 18.28 5.05
CA LEU A 50 1.86 17.11 5.92
C LEU A 50 1.48 15.83 5.16
N ALA A 51 0.43 15.87 4.34
CA ALA A 51 0.01 14.74 3.52
C ALA A 51 1.13 14.29 2.55
N VAL A 52 1.79 15.24 1.88
CA VAL A 52 2.93 14.94 0.98
C VAL A 52 4.10 14.31 1.74
N VAL A 53 4.44 14.81 2.94
CA VAL A 53 5.49 14.21 3.79
C VAL A 53 5.12 12.80 4.23
N ILE A 54 3.86 12.53 4.60
CA ILE A 54 3.37 11.19 4.95
C ILE A 54 3.45 10.25 3.74
N SER A 55 3.01 10.68 2.55
CA SER A 55 3.09 9.89 1.32
C SER A 55 4.54 9.56 0.93
N LEU A 56 5.45 10.53 1.04
CA LEU A 56 6.89 10.33 0.81
C LEU A 56 7.50 9.36 1.85
N GLY A 57 7.14 9.50 3.12
CA GLY A 57 7.59 8.59 4.18
C GLY A 57 7.13 7.16 3.97
N ILE A 58 5.84 6.95 3.65
CA ILE A 58 5.29 5.63 3.33
C ILE A 58 5.97 5.06 2.06
N TYR A 59 6.14 5.87 1.02
CA TYR A 59 6.84 5.44 -0.20
C TYR A 59 8.29 5.01 0.09
N PHE A 60 9.03 5.76 0.93
CA PHE A 60 10.40 5.44 1.30
C PHE A 60 10.50 4.15 2.13
N VAL A 61 9.60 3.96 3.10
CA VAL A 61 9.51 2.72 3.87
C VAL A 61 9.16 1.53 2.96
N LEU A 62 8.18 1.68 2.06
CA LEU A 62 7.83 0.63 1.09
C LEU A 62 8.93 0.39 0.03
N ALA A 63 9.75 1.39 -0.31
CA ALA A 63 10.88 1.20 -1.22
C ALA A 63 12.03 0.42 -0.57
N LEU A 64 12.21 0.56 0.75
CA LEU A 64 13.22 -0.16 1.53
C LEU A 64 12.76 -1.57 1.96
N PHE A 65 11.52 -1.71 2.47
CA PHE A 65 10.99 -2.96 3.02
C PHE A 65 10.04 -3.71 2.07
N GLY A 66 9.37 -3.02 1.14
CA GLY A 66 8.42 -3.63 0.20
C GLY A 66 9.04 -4.43 -0.95
N ARG A 67 10.37 -4.63 -0.92
CA ARG A 67 11.08 -5.56 -1.82
C ARG A 67 10.99 -7.01 -1.32
N ASP A 68 10.50 -7.23 -0.10
CA ASP A 68 10.23 -8.53 0.50
C ASP A 68 8.92 -9.11 -0.07
N GLY A 69 8.91 -9.36 -1.39
CA GLY A 69 7.92 -10.20 -2.04
C GLY A 69 8.13 -11.64 -1.61
N GLY A 70 7.72 -11.96 -0.37
CA GLY A 70 8.02 -13.17 0.41
C GLY A 70 8.60 -14.32 -0.39
N ASN A 71 9.93 -14.34 -0.49
CA ASN A 71 10.64 -15.39 -1.18
C ASN A 71 10.74 -16.59 -0.23
N ILE A 72 10.12 -17.69 -0.64
CA ILE A 72 10.01 -18.90 0.18
C ILE A 72 10.88 -19.97 -0.47
N ALA A 73 11.84 -20.53 0.25
CA ALA A 73 12.57 -21.70 -0.19
C ALA A 73 11.77 -22.95 0.21
N SER A 74 11.57 -23.84 -0.75
CA SER A 74 11.16 -25.23 -0.49
C SER A 74 12.36 -26.16 -0.57
N VAL A 75 12.44 -27.05 0.40
CA VAL A 75 13.40 -28.16 0.44
C VAL A 75 12.64 -29.44 0.12
N GLU A 76 13.01 -30.06 -0.99
CA GLU A 76 12.48 -31.34 -1.46
C GLU A 76 13.55 -32.42 -1.28
N LEU A 77 13.17 -33.55 -0.68
CA LEU A 77 14.00 -34.74 -0.51
C LEU A 77 13.29 -35.92 -1.17
N ASP A 78 13.97 -36.63 -2.07
CA ASP A 78 13.39 -37.72 -2.87
C ASP A 78 12.11 -37.32 -3.65
N GLY A 79 11.95 -36.03 -3.95
CA GLY A 79 10.76 -35.48 -4.63
C GLY A 79 9.59 -35.11 -3.71
N HIS A 80 9.75 -35.23 -2.39
CA HIS A 80 8.76 -34.80 -1.39
C HIS A 80 9.21 -33.52 -0.68
N GLU A 81 8.36 -32.50 -0.60
CA GLU A 81 8.63 -31.28 0.17
C GLU A 81 8.63 -31.58 1.68
N ILE A 82 9.82 -31.51 2.30
CA ILE A 82 10.03 -31.83 3.72
C ILE A 82 10.04 -30.58 4.61
N LEU A 83 10.43 -29.43 4.05
CA LEU A 83 10.60 -28.19 4.80
C LEU A 83 10.41 -26.99 3.87
N THR A 84 9.78 -25.95 4.40
CA THR A 84 9.53 -24.70 3.68
C THR A 84 9.89 -23.53 4.61
N PHE A 85 10.75 -22.60 4.18
CA PHE A 85 11.20 -21.46 4.99
C PHE A 85 11.26 -20.16 4.17
N SER A 86 11.11 -19.00 4.81
CA SER A 86 11.26 -17.69 4.16
C SER A 86 12.73 -17.28 4.13
N LEU A 87 13.20 -16.77 2.98
CA LEU A 87 14.55 -16.22 2.80
C LEU A 87 14.74 -14.88 3.56
N ASP A 88 13.66 -14.29 4.08
CA ASP A 88 13.69 -13.04 4.85
C ASP A 88 14.12 -13.25 6.31
N LYS A 89 14.22 -14.50 6.76
CA LYS A 89 14.66 -14.87 8.11
C LYS A 89 16.03 -15.53 8.06
N ASP A 90 17.03 -14.81 8.54
CA ASP A 90 18.36 -15.34 8.79
C ASP A 90 18.29 -16.53 9.76
N GLY A 91 18.99 -17.62 9.43
CA GLY A 91 18.89 -18.87 10.18
C GLY A 91 19.82 -19.96 9.66
N VAL A 92 19.91 -21.05 10.43
CA VAL A 92 20.58 -22.28 10.02
C VAL A 92 19.56 -23.41 10.09
N TYR A 93 19.41 -24.14 8.99
CA TYR A 93 18.52 -25.29 8.89
C TYR A 93 19.35 -26.55 8.68
N MET A 94 19.14 -27.54 9.54
CA MET A 94 19.81 -28.85 9.48
C MET A 94 18.78 -29.90 9.07
N ILE A 95 19.11 -30.66 8.04
CA ILE A 95 18.28 -31.74 7.51
C ILE A 95 18.88 -33.06 7.99
N GLU A 96 18.36 -33.58 9.09
CA GLU A 96 18.88 -34.78 9.77
C GLU A 96 18.85 -36.03 8.89
N GLN A 97 17.88 -36.11 7.96
CA GLN A 97 17.69 -37.25 7.06
C GLN A 97 18.87 -37.48 6.10
N CYS A 98 19.68 -36.47 5.82
CA CYS A 98 20.77 -36.56 4.85
C CYS A 98 22.05 -35.79 5.26
N ASP A 99 22.18 -35.49 6.56
CA ASP A 99 23.32 -34.76 7.16
C ASP A 99 23.69 -33.49 6.36
N TYR A 100 22.69 -32.65 6.09
CA TYR A 100 22.84 -31.49 5.22
C TYR A 100 22.46 -30.20 5.94
N SER A 101 23.41 -29.28 6.07
CA SER A 101 23.25 -28.03 6.81
C SER A 101 23.36 -26.82 5.89
N ILE A 102 22.33 -25.98 5.88
CA ILE A 102 22.27 -24.73 5.11
C ILE A 102 22.15 -23.52 6.02
N ARG A 103 22.74 -22.41 5.58
CA ARG A 103 22.59 -21.09 6.18
C ARG A 103 21.76 -20.21 5.25
N VAL A 104 20.76 -19.55 5.81
CA VAL A 104 20.07 -18.42 5.19
C VAL A 104 20.62 -17.15 5.81
N LYS A 105 21.07 -16.19 4.99
CA LYS A 105 21.53 -14.88 5.44
C LYS A 105 21.27 -13.81 4.38
N ASP A 106 20.62 -12.71 4.76
CA ASP A 106 20.25 -11.59 3.88
C ASP A 106 19.41 -12.02 2.64
N GLY A 107 18.78 -13.20 2.70
CA GLY A 107 18.11 -13.86 1.58
C GLY A 107 19.05 -14.47 0.53
N ASN A 108 20.28 -14.82 0.91
CA ASN A 108 21.10 -15.80 0.23
C ASN A 108 21.08 -17.13 1.01
N VAL A 109 21.06 -18.26 0.31
CA VAL A 109 21.20 -19.60 0.92
C VAL A 109 22.53 -20.21 0.51
N THR A 110 23.35 -20.56 1.50
CA THR A 110 24.68 -21.16 1.34
C THR A 110 24.74 -22.50 2.09
N VAL A 111 25.42 -23.50 1.51
CA VAL A 111 25.65 -24.79 2.17
C VAL A 111 26.80 -24.65 3.18
N ILE A 112 26.57 -25.02 4.44
CA ILE A 112 27.61 -25.05 5.49
C ILE A 112 28.34 -26.38 5.45
N GLU A 113 27.58 -27.48 5.50
CA GLU A 113 28.10 -28.82 5.72
C GLU A 113 27.26 -29.85 4.96
N THR A 114 27.94 -30.83 4.37
CA THR A 114 27.34 -31.89 3.57
C THR A 114 28.30 -33.08 3.51
N LYS A 115 27.77 -34.31 3.63
CA LYS A 115 28.55 -35.55 3.47
C LYS A 115 28.77 -35.96 2.00
N CYS A 116 28.39 -35.13 1.03
CA CYS A 116 28.45 -35.47 -0.39
C CYS A 116 29.86 -35.38 -0.99
N LYS A 117 30.24 -36.42 -1.74
CA LYS A 117 31.59 -36.57 -2.32
C LYS A 117 31.92 -35.51 -3.37
N ASP A 118 30.94 -35.14 -4.20
CA ASP A 118 31.17 -34.31 -5.39
C ASP A 118 31.29 -32.82 -5.08
N LYS A 119 30.81 -32.37 -3.91
CA LYS A 119 30.84 -30.98 -3.40
C LYS A 119 30.28 -29.88 -4.32
N VAL A 120 29.70 -30.22 -5.47
CA VAL A 120 29.13 -29.29 -6.46
C VAL A 120 28.14 -28.31 -5.82
N CYS A 121 27.29 -28.81 -4.92
CA CYS A 121 26.27 -28.00 -4.24
C CYS A 121 26.84 -26.90 -3.32
N THR A 122 28.12 -26.96 -2.90
CA THR A 122 28.76 -25.89 -2.11
C THR A 122 29.20 -24.69 -2.96
N THR A 123 29.25 -24.85 -4.29
CA THR A 123 29.53 -23.75 -5.24
C THR A 123 28.25 -23.14 -5.81
N MET A 124 27.12 -23.85 -5.67
CA MET A 124 25.80 -23.35 -6.03
C MET A 124 25.31 -22.34 -4.98
N HIS A 125 24.60 -21.32 -5.45
CA HIS A 125 24.02 -20.27 -4.62
C HIS A 125 22.55 -20.10 -5.01
N LEU A 126 21.70 -19.86 -4.01
CA LEU A 126 20.29 -19.53 -4.18
C LEU A 126 20.08 -18.15 -3.55
N ASP A 127 19.39 -17.24 -4.25
CA ASP A 127 19.10 -15.90 -3.76
C ASP A 127 17.63 -15.49 -3.95
N ARG A 128 17.31 -14.26 -3.56
CA ARG A 128 15.98 -13.64 -3.74
C ARG A 128 15.56 -13.45 -5.20
N ASN A 129 16.48 -13.54 -6.16
CA ASN A 129 16.22 -13.42 -7.60
C ASN A 129 15.95 -14.80 -8.24
N GLY A 130 16.39 -15.88 -7.59
CA GLY A 130 16.09 -17.26 -7.94
C GLY A 130 17.31 -18.18 -7.82
N GLY A 131 17.34 -19.19 -8.69
CA GLY A 131 18.33 -20.27 -8.67
C GLY A 131 17.79 -21.55 -8.04
N GLU A 132 18.67 -22.54 -7.95
CA GLU A 132 18.41 -23.85 -7.35
C GLU A 132 19.71 -24.42 -6.78
N ILE A 133 19.62 -25.11 -5.65
CA ILE A 133 20.72 -25.93 -5.12
C ILE A 133 20.28 -27.38 -5.24
N ILE A 134 20.96 -28.13 -6.10
CA ILE A 134 20.68 -29.55 -6.36
C ILE A 134 21.83 -30.39 -5.82
N CYS A 135 21.50 -31.39 -5.03
CA CYS A 135 22.44 -32.36 -4.50
C CYS A 135 22.06 -33.77 -4.95
N LEU A 136 22.53 -34.17 -6.14
CA LEU A 136 22.23 -35.46 -6.77
C LEU A 136 22.41 -36.68 -5.85
N PRO A 137 23.54 -36.84 -5.11
CA PRO A 137 23.77 -38.04 -4.30
C PRO A 137 22.74 -38.26 -3.19
N ASN A 138 22.25 -37.16 -2.60
CA ASN A 138 21.27 -37.17 -1.52
C ASN A 138 19.84 -36.89 -2.01
N ARG A 139 19.64 -36.75 -3.34
CA ARG A 139 18.35 -36.41 -3.99
C ARG A 139 17.63 -35.22 -3.34
N LEU A 140 18.42 -34.25 -2.87
CA LEU A 140 17.94 -33.04 -2.23
C LEU A 140 17.90 -31.91 -3.25
N VAL A 141 16.79 -31.17 -3.28
CA VAL A 141 16.55 -30.05 -4.19
C VAL A 141 16.02 -28.88 -3.39
N ILE A 142 16.68 -27.72 -3.49
CA ILE A 142 16.24 -26.47 -2.84
C ILE A 142 15.92 -25.45 -3.91
N ARG A 143 14.68 -24.95 -3.92
CA ARG A 143 14.15 -24.00 -4.92
C ARG A 143 13.51 -22.81 -4.24
N CYS A 144 13.65 -21.61 -4.81
CA CYS A 144 12.86 -20.46 -4.40
C CYS A 144 11.48 -20.50 -5.08
N LYS A 145 10.43 -20.71 -4.30
CA LYS A 145 9.02 -20.55 -4.68
C LYS A 145 8.59 -19.10 -4.42
N THR A 146 8.39 -18.33 -5.49
CA THR A 146 7.60 -17.09 -5.41
C THR A 146 6.13 -17.45 -5.22
N GLN A 147 5.45 -16.88 -4.23
CA GLN A 147 4.06 -17.22 -3.84
C GLN A 147 2.97 -16.87 -4.90
N LYS A 148 3.35 -16.63 -6.17
CA LYS A 148 2.48 -16.07 -7.22
C LYS A 148 1.98 -17.09 -8.25
N GLN A 149 2.34 -18.38 -8.15
CA GLN A 149 1.95 -19.40 -9.14
C GLN A 149 1.51 -20.73 -8.51
N THR A 150 0.25 -20.78 -8.09
CA THR A 150 -0.58 -22.00 -8.07
C THR A 150 -1.97 -21.68 -8.63
N ALA A 151 -1.98 -21.05 -9.80
CA ALA A 151 -3.19 -20.82 -10.59
C ALA A 151 -3.14 -21.68 -11.86
N VAL A 152 -3.76 -22.86 -11.77
CA VAL A 152 -4.27 -23.67 -12.89
C VAL A 152 -3.21 -24.19 -13.87
N ASP A 153 -2.71 -25.39 -13.61
CA ASP A 153 -2.45 -26.35 -14.69
C ASP A 153 -3.57 -27.39 -14.71
N VAL A 154 -4.63 -27.07 -15.47
CA VAL A 154 -5.76 -27.97 -15.78
C VAL A 154 -6.11 -27.77 -17.25
N THR A 155 -5.31 -28.38 -18.13
CA THR A 155 -5.68 -28.69 -19.51
C THR A 155 -4.95 -29.99 -19.86
N ALA A 156 -5.40 -31.14 -19.33
CA ALA A 156 -6.53 -31.90 -19.88
C ALA A 156 -6.31 -32.19 -21.39
N GLY A 157 -5.91 -33.43 -21.69
CA GLY A 157 -5.96 -34.01 -23.03
C GLY A 157 -7.27 -34.75 -23.30
#